data_AF-A0A7S1H8F0-F1
#
_entry.id   AF-A0A7S1H8F0-F1
#
_cell.length_a   1.000
_cell.length_b   1.000
_cell.length_c   1.000
_cell.angle_alpha   90.00
_cell.angle_beta   90.00
_cell.angle_gamma   90.00
#
_symmetry.space_group_name_H-M   'P 1'
#
loop_
_entity.id
_entity.type
_entity.pdbx_description
1 polymer ?
#
loop_
_entity_poly.entity_id
_entity_poly.type
_entity_poly.pdbx_seq_one_letter_code
_entity_poly.pdbx_strand_id
1 'polypeptide(L)'
;VERDGEMSSTVLGITMALFCLSAFIMDAVGIHSIFGGFILGTVMPRGRFSEELKKKVEPLAVVLLLPMFFTYSGLNTRLDMINSAELLLIALGVLLASVLAKFGACYLAARLSGEDNRTALGIGALMNARGLMELIIINIG
;
A
#
# COMPACT_ATOMS: atom_id res chain seq x y z
N VAL A 1 -12.30 -20.91 17.02
CA VAL A 1 -11.18 -20.19 17.66
C VAL A 1 -11.41 -20.02 19.17
N GLU A 2 -12.66 -19.98 19.65
CA GLU A 2 -12.99 -19.85 21.09
C GLU A 2 -12.49 -20.96 22.05
N ARG A 3 -12.12 -22.17 21.59
CA ARG A 3 -11.79 -23.29 22.50
C ARG A 3 -10.30 -23.69 22.59
N ASP A 4 -9.49 -23.47 21.56
CA ASP A 4 -8.14 -24.07 21.48
C ASP A 4 -6.97 -23.07 21.44
N GLY A 5 -7.23 -21.75 21.47
CA GLY A 5 -6.16 -20.75 21.46
C GLY A 5 -5.37 -20.62 20.15
N GLU A 6 -5.53 -21.55 19.21
CA GLU A 6 -4.89 -21.53 17.89
C GLU A 6 -5.90 -21.57 16.74
N MET A 7 -5.54 -20.94 15.62
CA MET A 7 -6.32 -21.04 14.39
C MET A 7 -6.05 -22.37 13.68
N SER A 8 -7.09 -23.22 13.61
CA SER A 8 -7.06 -24.48 12.86
C SER A 8 -6.70 -24.25 11.38
N SER A 9 -5.85 -25.12 10.84
CA SER A 9 -5.38 -25.09 9.45
C SER A 9 -6.53 -25.09 8.44
N THR A 10 -7.66 -25.73 8.76
CA THR A 10 -8.86 -25.72 7.91
C THR A 10 -9.44 -24.32 7.80
N VAL A 11 -9.52 -23.58 8.90
CA VAL A 11 -10.07 -22.21 8.92
C VAL A 11 -9.14 -21.25 8.19
N LEU A 12 -7.82 -21.41 8.36
CA LEU A 12 -6.83 -20.64 7.59
C LEU A 12 -6.97 -20.91 6.09
N GLY A 13 -7.11 -22.17 5.68
CA GLY A 13 -7.31 -22.57 4.29
C GLY A 13 -8.59 -21.98 3.68
N ILE A 14 -9.71 -22.03 4.40
CA ILE A 14 -10.97 -21.40 3.97
C ILE A 14 -10.79 -19.89 3.81
N THR A 15 -10.12 -19.24 4.76
CA THR A 15 -9.90 -17.78 4.71
C THR A 15 -9.03 -17.38 3.53
N MET A 16 -7.96 -18.15 3.24
CA MET A 16 -7.12 -17.93 2.06
C MET A 16 -7.86 -18.19 0.75
N ALA A 17 -8.71 -19.22 0.70
CA ALA A 17 -9.54 -19.48 -0.48
C ALA A 17 -10.54 -18.34 -0.74
N LEU A 18 -11.18 -17.80 0.32
CA LEU A 18 -12.05 -16.64 0.23
C LEU A 18 -11.29 -15.38 -0.21
N PHE A 19 -10.05 -15.20 0.26
CA PHE A 19 -9.18 -14.11 -0.19
C PHE A 19 -8.90 -14.19 -1.69
N CYS A 20 -8.47 -15.36 -2.17
CA CYS A 20 -8.22 -15.57 -3.60
C CYS A 20 -9.50 -15.40 -4.44
N LEU A 21 -10.64 -15.90 -3.96
CA LEU A 21 -11.92 -15.75 -4.65
C LEU A 21 -12.36 -14.29 -4.73
N SER A 22 -12.22 -13.53 -3.63
CA SER A 22 -12.55 -12.10 -3.61
C SER A 22 -11.64 -11.31 -4.57
N ALA A 23 -10.34 -11.58 -4.56
CA ALA A 23 -9.39 -10.96 -5.48
C ALA A 23 -9.73 -11.29 -6.95
N PHE A 24 -10.07 -12.55 -7.24
CA PHE A 24 -10.47 -13.00 -8.58
C PHE A 24 -11.75 -12.33 -9.07
N ILE A 25 -12.76 -12.19 -8.20
CA ILE A 25 -14.01 -11.51 -8.56
C ILE A 25 -13.75 -10.04 -8.89
N MET A 26 -12.91 -9.34 -8.11
CA MET A 26 -12.59 -7.94 -8.40
C MET A 26 -11.85 -7.79 -9.72
N ASP A 27 -10.90 -8.68 -9.99
CA ASP A 27 -10.16 -8.72 -11.26
C ASP A 27 -11.09 -8.98 -12.45
N ALA A 28 -12.03 -9.93 -12.31
CA ALA A 28 -13.03 -10.25 -13.34
C ALA A 28 -14.00 -9.08 -13.64
N VAL A 29 -14.25 -8.20 -12.68
CA VAL A 29 -15.06 -6.98 -12.84
C VAL A 29 -14.24 -5.83 -13.45
N GLY A 30 -12.93 -6.00 -13.65
CA GLY A 30 -12.02 -4.97 -14.16
C GLY A 30 -11.58 -3.96 -13.09
N ILE A 31 -11.75 -4.29 -11.81
CA ILE A 31 -11.28 -3.49 -10.67
C ILE A 31 -9.96 -4.09 -10.17
N HIS A 32 -9.10 -3.29 -9.55
CA HIS A 32 -7.85 -3.80 -8.98
C HIS A 32 -8.13 -4.89 -7.92
N SER A 33 -7.51 -6.05 -8.08
CA SER A 33 -7.64 -7.22 -7.20
C SER A 33 -7.36 -6.94 -5.71
N ILE A 34 -6.56 -5.92 -5.41
CA ILE A 34 -6.25 -5.42 -4.06
C ILE A 34 -7.52 -5.06 -3.28
N PHE A 35 -8.52 -4.50 -3.96
CA PHE A 35 -9.80 -4.15 -3.33
C PHE A 35 -10.55 -5.39 -2.83
N GLY A 36 -10.33 -6.57 -3.44
CA GLY A 36 -10.96 -7.81 -3.01
C GLY A 36 -10.42 -8.26 -1.65
N GLY A 37 -9.11 -8.15 -1.46
CA GLY A 37 -8.46 -8.37 -0.17
C GLY A 37 -8.92 -7.35 0.88
N PHE A 38 -9.03 -6.08 0.49
CA PHE A 38 -9.52 -5.02 1.37
C PHE A 38 -10.95 -5.28 1.84
N ILE A 39 -11.88 -5.58 0.94
CA ILE A 39 -13.29 -5.86 1.27
C ILE A 39 -13.38 -7.06 2.21
N LEU A 40 -12.69 -8.16 1.91
CA LEU A 40 -12.68 -9.32 2.80
C LEU A 40 -12.14 -8.95 4.20
N GLY A 41 -11.08 -8.13 4.26
CA GLY A 41 -10.53 -7.62 5.52
C GLY A 41 -11.52 -6.74 6.29
N THR A 42 -12.34 -5.92 5.61
CA THR A 42 -13.36 -5.09 6.27
C THR A 42 -14.52 -5.87 6.85
N VAL A 43 -14.90 -6.99 6.22
CA VAL A 43 -15.97 -7.89 6.68
C VAL A 43 -15.49 -8.83 7.78
N MET A 44 -14.17 -9.00 7.93
CA MET A 44 -13.58 -9.92 8.88
C MET A 44 -13.89 -9.54 10.34
N PRO A 45 -14.28 -10.51 11.20
CA PRO A 45 -14.57 -10.24 12.60
C PRO A 45 -13.31 -9.74 13.32
N ARG A 46 -13.46 -8.63 14.04
CA ARG A 46 -12.39 -8.05 14.85
C ARG A 46 -12.16 -8.88 16.10
N GLY A 47 -10.90 -9.12 16.45
CA GLY A 47 -10.49 -9.80 17.67
C GLY A 47 -9.48 -10.92 17.42
N ARG A 48 -9.55 -11.99 18.21
CA ARG A 48 -8.57 -13.09 18.20
C ARG A 48 -8.40 -13.74 16.83
N PHE A 49 -9.47 -13.83 16.05
CA PHE A 49 -9.42 -14.39 14.68
C PHE A 49 -8.51 -13.59 13.76
N SER A 50 -8.74 -12.28 13.65
CA SER A 50 -7.93 -11.39 12.81
C SER A 50 -6.48 -11.29 13.29
N GLU A 51 -6.25 -11.32 14.61
CA GLU A 51 -4.90 -11.29 15.18
C GLU A 51 -4.11 -12.55 14.84
N GLU A 52 -4.70 -13.72 15.02
CA GLU A 52 -4.05 -14.99 14.67
C GLU A 52 -3.82 -15.11 13.16
N LEU A 53 -4.73 -14.58 12.33
CA LEU A 53 -4.54 -14.56 10.88
C LEU A 53 -3.35 -13.69 10.49
N LYS A 54 -3.29 -12.50 11.08
CA LYS A 54 -2.19 -11.56 10.88
C LYS A 54 -0.86 -12.20 11.28
N LYS A 55 -0.77 -12.83 12.45
CA LYS A 55 0.46 -13.51 12.90
C LYS A 55 0.96 -14.59 11.93
N LYS A 56 0.06 -15.31 11.25
CA LYS A 56 0.43 -16.35 10.29
C LYS A 56 0.80 -15.79 8.91
N VAL A 57 0.10 -14.75 8.45
CA VAL A 57 0.26 -14.22 7.07
C VAL A 57 1.30 -13.09 6.99
N GLU A 58 1.40 -12.24 8.02
CA GLU A 58 2.28 -11.05 8.05
C GLU A 58 3.77 -11.39 7.87
N PRO A 59 4.35 -12.42 8.52
CA PRO A 59 5.76 -12.75 8.32
C PRO A 59 6.06 -13.09 6.86
N LEU A 60 5.19 -13.87 6.21
CA LEU A 60 5.33 -14.19 4.79
C LEU A 60 5.21 -12.93 3.91
N ALA A 61 4.23 -12.08 4.19
CA ALA A 61 4.00 -10.86 3.43
C ALA A 61 5.16 -9.86 3.54
N VAL A 62 5.67 -9.63 4.75
CA VAL A 62 6.69 -8.61 5.01
C VAL A 62 8.10 -9.11 4.71
N VAL A 63 8.41 -10.39 4.99
CA VAL A 63 9.77 -10.93 4.80
C VAL A 63 10.00 -11.39 3.36
N LEU A 64 8.97 -11.90 2.68
CA LEU A 64 9.13 -12.47 1.34
C LEU A 64 8.48 -11.60 0.26
N LEU A 65 7.18 -11.31 0.37
CA LEU A 65 6.43 -10.65 -0.70
C LEU A 65 6.83 -9.19 -0.88
N LEU A 66 7.02 -8.46 0.22
CA LEU A 66 7.36 -7.04 0.19
C LEU A 66 8.74 -6.76 -0.44
N PRO A 67 9.83 -7.48 -0.09
CA PRO A 67 11.12 -7.31 -0.78
C PRO A 67 11.07 -7.75 -2.24
N MET A 68 10.36 -8.83 -2.57
CA MET A 68 10.17 -9.23 -3.96
C MET A 68 9.44 -8.15 -4.78
N PHE A 69 8.39 -7.54 -4.22
CA PHE A 69 7.68 -6.44 -4.87
C PHE A 69 8.61 -5.27 -5.19
N PHE A 70 9.40 -4.82 -4.22
CA PHE A 70 10.36 -3.74 -4.43
C PHE A 70 11.46 -4.11 -5.42
N THR A 71 11.93 -5.36 -5.40
CA THR A 71 12.92 -5.85 -6.37
C THR A 71 12.34 -5.86 -7.79
N TYR A 72 11.13 -6.37 -7.98
CA TYR A 72 10.45 -6.39 -9.27
C TYR A 72 10.20 -4.97 -9.79
N SER A 73 9.69 -4.08 -8.96
CA SER A 73 9.47 -2.67 -9.32
C SER A 73 10.78 -1.97 -9.68
N GLY A 74 11.86 -2.24 -8.92
CA GLY A 74 13.18 -1.66 -9.17
C GLY A 74 13.78 -2.13 -10.50
N LEU A 75 13.70 -3.43 -10.80
CA LEU A 75 14.21 -4.00 -12.06
C LEU A 75 13.45 -3.50 -13.30
N ASN A 76 12.15 -3.24 -13.17
CA ASN A 76 11.36 -2.64 -14.27
C ASN A 76 11.61 -1.14 -14.44
N THR A 77 12.28 -0.49 -13.49
CA THR A 77 12.59 0.94 -13.57
C THR A 77 13.76 1.16 -14.53
N ARG A 78 13.45 1.59 -15.75
CA ARG A 78 14.46 1.90 -16.78
C ARG A 78 15.02 3.30 -16.59
N LEU A 79 16.12 3.41 -15.85
CA LEU A 79 16.86 4.67 -15.68
C LEU A 79 17.47 5.19 -16.99
N ASP A 80 17.70 4.29 -17.96
CA ASP A 80 18.22 4.62 -19.30
C ASP A 80 17.29 5.54 -20.12
N MET A 81 16.03 5.72 -19.69
CA MET A 81 15.08 6.64 -20.33
C MET A 81 15.40 8.11 -20.03
N ILE A 82 16.18 8.41 -18.98
CA ILE A 82 16.60 9.76 -18.59
C ILE A 82 18.02 10.02 -19.10
N ASN A 83 18.21 9.98 -20.41
CA ASN A 83 19.55 10.07 -21.02
C ASN A 83 19.98 11.50 -21.41
N SER A 84 19.16 12.52 -21.13
CA SER A 84 19.48 13.92 -21.44
C SER A 84 19.37 14.82 -20.21
N ALA A 85 20.27 15.82 -20.13
CA ALA A 85 20.26 16.82 -19.07
C ALA A 85 18.93 17.60 -19.02
N GLU A 86 18.29 17.80 -20.17
CA GLU A 86 16.97 18.43 -20.26
C GLU A 86 15.87 17.58 -19.62
N LEU A 87 15.82 16.28 -19.92
CA LEU A 87 14.86 15.36 -19.29
C LEU A 87 15.06 15.28 -17.78
N LEU A 88 16.32 15.29 -17.31
CA LEU A 88 16.64 15.30 -15.89
C LEU A 88 16.15 16.59 -15.21
N LEU A 89 16.35 17.75 -15.84
CA LEU A 89 15.87 19.04 -15.31
C LEU A 89 14.33 19.09 -15.24
N ILE A 90 13.64 18.60 -16.27
CA ILE A 90 12.18 18.51 -16.28
C ILE A 90 11.70 17.56 -15.17
N ALA A 91 12.30 16.37 -15.04
CA ALA A 91 11.96 15.42 -14.00
C ALA A 91 12.16 15.99 -12.59
N LEU A 92 13.28 16.68 -12.35
CA LEU A 92 13.56 17.35 -11.09
C LEU A 92 12.55 18.48 -10.82
N GLY A 93 12.20 19.26 -11.84
CA GLY A 93 11.20 20.32 -11.75
C GLY A 93 9.81 19.78 -11.37
N VAL A 94 9.36 18.71 -12.03
CA VAL A 94 8.09 18.05 -11.72
C VAL A 94 8.12 17.45 -10.32
N LEU A 95 9.24 16.82 -9.91
CA LEU A 95 9.39 16.25 -8.58
C LEU A 95 9.32 17.32 -7.50
N LEU A 96 10.04 18.43 -7.65
CA LEU A 96 10.00 19.55 -6.70
C LEU A 96 8.61 20.18 -6.65
N ALA A 97 7.98 20.41 -7.80
CA ALA A 97 6.61 20.95 -7.85
C ALA A 97 5.61 20.02 -7.16
N SER A 98 5.70 18.70 -7.41
CA SER A 98 4.85 17.69 -6.80
C SER A 98 5.01 17.62 -5.27
N VAL A 99 6.27 17.62 -4.80
CA VAL A 99 6.58 17.61 -3.36
C VAL A 99 6.06 18.86 -2.68
N LEU A 100 6.35 20.04 -3.24
CA LEU A 100 5.89 21.33 -2.67
C LEU A 100 4.37 21.45 -2.68
N ALA A 101 3.71 21.01 -3.76
CA ALA A 101 2.25 21.03 -3.85
C ALA A 101 1.61 20.11 -2.81
N LYS A 102 2.03 18.83 -2.73
CA LYS A 102 1.50 17.86 -1.75
C LYS A 102 1.80 18.32 -0.32
N PHE A 103 3.03 18.73 -0.04
CA PHE A 103 3.44 19.20 1.28
C PHE A 103 2.67 20.46 1.69
N GLY A 104 2.64 21.49 0.83
CA GLY A 104 2.02 22.77 1.11
C GLY A 104 0.52 22.66 1.28
N ALA A 105 -0.17 21.91 0.41
CA ALA A 105 -1.61 21.71 0.50
C ALA A 105 -2.01 21.01 1.81
N CYS A 106 -1.30 19.94 2.18
CA CYS A 106 -1.62 19.17 3.38
C CYS A 106 -1.22 19.90 4.67
N TYR A 107 -0.09 20.61 4.67
CA TYR A 107 0.32 21.47 5.77
C TYR A 107 -0.71 22.58 6.03
N LEU A 108 -1.15 23.27 4.97
CA LEU A 108 -2.12 24.35 5.09
C LEU A 108 -3.49 23.81 5.53
N ALA A 109 -3.94 22.69 4.98
CA ALA A 109 -5.18 22.06 5.39
C ALA A 109 -5.17 21.62 6.86
N ALA A 110 -4.07 21.02 7.34
CA ALA A 110 -3.90 20.67 8.75
C ALA A 110 -3.91 21.91 9.64
N ARG A 111 -3.24 22.99 9.20
CA ARG A 111 -3.19 24.24 9.98
C ARG A 111 -4.53 24.95 10.05
N LEU A 112 -5.30 24.97 8.96
CA LEU A 112 -6.67 25.50 8.92
C LEU A 112 -7.63 24.66 9.77
N SER A 113 -7.33 23.37 9.97
CA SER A 113 -8.10 22.48 10.85
C SER A 113 -7.75 22.64 12.33
N GLY A 114 -6.80 23.51 12.69
CA GLY A 114 -6.43 23.82 14.07
C GLY A 114 -5.25 23.02 14.64
N GLU A 115 -4.60 22.17 13.84
CA GLU A 115 -3.46 21.35 14.29
C GLU A 115 -2.21 22.18 14.57
N ASP A 116 -1.38 21.74 15.53
CA ASP A 116 -0.11 22.39 15.87
C ASP A 116 0.89 22.37 14.70
N ASN A 117 1.87 23.28 14.73
CA ASN A 117 2.83 23.40 13.62
C ASN A 117 3.66 22.11 13.44
N ARG A 118 3.99 21.40 14.53
CA ARG A 118 4.77 20.16 14.45
C ARG A 118 3.97 19.04 13.80
N THR A 119 2.69 18.93 14.13
CA THR A 119 1.76 17.94 13.57
C THR A 119 1.46 18.27 12.12
N ALA A 120 1.21 19.54 11.78
CA ALA A 120 1.00 19.97 10.40
C ALA A 120 2.22 19.68 9.50
N LEU A 121 3.44 19.95 9.99
CA LEU A 121 4.68 19.60 9.29
C LEU A 121 4.82 18.09 9.12
N GLY A 122 4.49 17.32 10.17
CA GLY A 122 4.48 15.85 10.13
C GLY A 122 3.51 15.30 9.08
N ILE A 123 2.28 15.84 9.03
CA ILE A 123 1.26 15.45 8.04
C ILE A 123 1.75 15.75 6.62
N GLY A 124 2.26 16.96 6.38
CA GLY A 124 2.80 17.35 5.06
C GLY A 124 3.95 16.45 4.61
N ALA A 125 4.85 16.06 5.52
CA ALA A 125 5.95 15.14 5.22
C ALA A 125 5.45 13.72 4.92
N LEU A 126 4.53 13.19 5.73
CA LEU A 126 3.98 11.84 5.59
C LEU A 126 3.20 11.64 4.28
N MET A 127 2.59 12.69 3.73
CA MET A 127 1.89 12.60 2.45
C MET A 127 2.82 12.30 1.27
N ASN A 128 4.10 12.64 1.36
CA ASN A 128 5.09 12.29 0.34
C ASN A 128 5.60 10.84 0.47
N ALA A 129 5.34 10.17 1.59
CA ALA A 129 5.83 8.80 1.84
C ALA A 129 4.92 7.68 1.27
N ARG A 130 3.81 8.02 0.59
CA ARG A 130 2.80 7.05 0.08
C ARG A 130 3.16 6.40 -1.27
N GLY A 131 4.43 6.27 -1.60
CA GLY A 131 4.89 5.78 -2.91
C GLY A 131 4.54 4.32 -3.22
N LEU A 132 4.29 3.47 -2.21
CA LEU A 132 4.02 2.05 -2.43
C LEU A 132 2.77 1.81 -3.28
N MET A 133 1.68 2.55 -3.04
CA MET A 133 0.45 2.43 -3.84
C MET A 133 0.67 2.90 -5.28
N GLU A 134 1.42 3.99 -5.48
CA GLU A 134 1.75 4.53 -6.80
C GLU A 134 2.58 3.50 -7.61
N LEU A 135 3.56 2.84 -6.98
CA LEU A 135 4.34 1.77 -7.59
C LEU A 135 3.48 0.57 -8.00
N ILE A 136 2.52 0.17 -7.16
CA ILE A 136 1.63 -0.95 -7.50
C ILE A 136 0.82 -0.62 -8.76
N ILE A 137 0.26 0.59 -8.87
CA ILE A 137 -0.52 1.00 -10.04
C ILE A 137 0.35 1.03 -11.30
N ILE A 138 1.55 1.61 -11.22
CA ILE A 138 2.49 1.68 -12.36
C ILE A 138 2.91 0.29 -12.84
N ASN A 139 3.05 -0.65 -11.90
CA ASN A 139 3.53 -1.99 -12.19
C ASN A 139 2.41 -2.94 -12.68
N ILE A 140 1.16 -2.69 -12.29
CA ILE A 140 -0.02 -3.42 -12.77
C ILE A 140 -0.37 -3.05 -14.23
N GLY A 141 -0.04 -1.83 -14.67
CA GLY A 141 -0.03 -1.43 -16.08
C GLY A 141 -1.36 -1.59 -16.80
#